data_AF-E4TAT6-F1
#
_entry.id   AF-E4TAT6-F1
#
_cell.length_a   1.000
_cell.length_b   1.000
_cell.length_c   1.000
_cell.angle_alpha   90.00
_cell.angle_beta   90.00
_cell.angle_gamma   90.00
#
_symmetry.space_group_name_H-M   'P 1'
#
loop_
_entity.id
_entity.type
_entity.pdbx_description
1 polymer ?
#
loop_
_entity_poly.entity_id
_entity_poly.type
_entity_poly.pdbx_seq_one_letter_code
_entity_poly.pdbx_strand_id
1 'polypeptide(L)'
;MNNNEFGKEVWKPIEFDFEFTNDCRFEVSNLGRVRSFNKVSQGRILNGSTTGGYKIIRLKLYRPRTEKEQQKFDELKAEISNLYNKRREHIKKYNDIASFEATTLLLEKKKKQLSQKLARNLKKRTINHHFLIHRLVATYFLPKPKSEETVVGHLDFDKTNNTVSNLKWMTPEENQAHQNNSPKVISERKWRKYRGSNRTKGMKLTSTQVIHIKTQLKRNRPVKQIAKQFDISTMQVWRIKSGENWAHIKIPES
;
A
#
# COMPACT_ATOMS: atom_id res chain seq x y z
N MET A 1 -43.53 7.11 -1.71
CA MET A 1 -42.21 6.51 -2.06
C MET A 1 -41.57 6.09 -0.74
N ASN A 2 -41.40 4.79 -0.56
CA ASN A 2 -41.23 4.16 0.76
C ASN A 2 -39.90 4.49 1.43
N ASN A 3 -39.96 5.33 2.46
CA ASN A 3 -38.92 5.54 3.46
C ASN A 3 -38.93 4.37 4.48
N ASN A 4 -38.34 3.21 4.17
CA ASN A 4 -37.87 2.24 5.20
C ASN A 4 -37.06 1.01 4.70
N GLU A 5 -36.19 1.14 3.69
CA GLU A 5 -35.24 0.06 3.32
C GLU A 5 -33.76 0.36 3.62
N PHE A 6 -33.47 1.38 4.45
CA PHE A 6 -32.10 1.81 4.75
C PHE A 6 -31.32 0.93 5.76
N GLY A 7 -31.86 -0.22 6.18
CA GLY A 7 -31.29 -0.99 7.30
C GLY A 7 -30.76 -2.40 6.98
N LYS A 8 -31.00 -2.96 5.79
CA LYS A 8 -30.62 -4.36 5.51
C LYS A 8 -29.25 -4.43 4.84
N GLU A 9 -28.40 -5.31 5.35
CA GLU A 9 -27.08 -5.60 4.78
C GLU A 9 -27.26 -6.34 3.45
N VAL A 10 -26.83 -5.73 2.35
CA VAL A 10 -26.91 -6.28 1.00
C VAL A 10 -25.53 -6.76 0.58
N TRP A 11 -25.46 -8.00 0.09
CA TRP A 11 -24.21 -8.63 -0.38
C TRP A 11 -24.20 -8.73 -1.90
N LYS A 12 -23.07 -8.41 -2.52
CA LYS A 12 -22.84 -8.57 -3.97
C LYS A 12 -21.60 -9.43 -4.22
N PRO A 13 -21.65 -10.38 -5.17
CA PRO A 13 -20.49 -11.19 -5.55
C PRO A 13 -19.40 -10.33 -6.18
N ILE A 14 -18.15 -10.62 -5.82
CA ILE A 14 -16.98 -9.97 -6.40
C ILE A 14 -16.59 -10.75 -7.65
N GLU A 15 -16.44 -10.02 -8.75
CA GLU A 15 -16.01 -10.51 -10.04
C GLU A 15 -14.53 -10.18 -10.23
N PHE A 16 -13.80 -11.12 -10.82
CA PHE A 16 -12.40 -10.95 -11.17
C PHE A 16 -12.27 -10.86 -12.69
N ASP A 17 -11.40 -9.98 -13.15
CA ASP A 17 -11.05 -9.79 -14.56
C ASP A 17 -10.08 -10.87 -15.10
N PHE A 18 -9.73 -11.86 -14.26
CA PHE A 18 -8.81 -12.94 -14.60
C PHE A 18 -9.30 -14.29 -14.07
N GLU A 19 -8.89 -15.35 -14.75
CA GLU A 19 -9.16 -16.72 -14.33
C GLU A 19 -8.20 -17.21 -13.25
N PHE A 20 -8.73 -17.96 -12.28
CA PHE A 20 -7.95 -18.59 -11.22
C PHE A 20 -8.52 -19.95 -10.82
N THR A 21 -7.67 -20.81 -10.25
CA THR A 21 -8.02 -22.21 -9.90
C THR A 21 -8.50 -22.40 -8.47
N ASN A 22 -8.44 -21.36 -7.63
CA ASN A 22 -8.90 -21.46 -6.25
C ASN A 22 -10.43 -21.64 -6.26
N ASP A 23 -10.92 -22.68 -5.60
CA ASP A 23 -12.36 -22.87 -5.40
C ASP A 23 -12.84 -21.96 -4.25
N CYS A 24 -12.90 -20.67 -4.54
CA CYS A 24 -13.39 -19.67 -3.60
C CYS A 24 -14.14 -18.54 -4.30
N ARG A 25 -15.25 -18.12 -3.68
CA ARG A 25 -15.99 -16.90 -4.06
C ARG A 25 -15.93 -15.89 -2.94
N PHE A 26 -16.01 -14.61 -3.31
CA PHE A 26 -16.00 -13.51 -2.35
C PHE A 26 -17.21 -12.61 -2.59
N GLU A 27 -17.72 -12.03 -1.51
CA GLU A 27 -18.84 -11.10 -1.57
C GLU A 27 -18.53 -9.88 -0.73
N VAL A 28 -18.97 -8.72 -1.20
CA VAL A 28 -18.85 -7.43 -0.52
C VAL A 28 -20.22 -6.95 -0.08
N SER A 29 -20.28 -6.40 1.12
CA SER A 29 -21.50 -5.84 1.71
C SER A 29 -21.50 -4.32 1.62
N ASN A 30 -22.69 -3.72 1.55
CA ASN A 30 -22.88 -2.27 1.60
C ASN A 30 -22.40 -1.63 2.91
N LEU A 31 -22.19 -2.42 3.97
CA LEU A 31 -21.61 -1.96 5.25
C LEU A 31 -20.08 -2.04 5.28
N GLY A 32 -19.43 -2.39 4.17
CA GLY A 32 -17.98 -2.47 4.10
C GLY A 32 -17.39 -3.72 4.76
N ARG A 33 -18.15 -4.81 4.74
CA ARG A 33 -17.68 -6.15 5.11
C ARG A 33 -17.41 -6.96 3.86
N VAL A 34 -16.48 -7.90 3.96
CA VAL A 34 -16.20 -8.86 2.89
C VAL A 34 -16.26 -10.25 3.49
N ARG A 35 -16.91 -11.18 2.80
CA ARG A 35 -16.95 -12.59 3.20
C ARG A 35 -16.42 -13.48 2.11
N SER A 36 -15.88 -14.62 2.53
CA SER A 36 -15.35 -15.66 1.64
C SER A 36 -16.14 -16.94 1.79
N PHE A 37 -16.29 -17.63 0.67
CA PHE A 37 -16.79 -18.99 0.64
C PHE A 37 -15.76 -19.87 -0.04
N ASN A 38 -15.46 -21.01 0.55
CA ASN A 38 -14.60 -22.04 0.00
C ASN A 38 -15.18 -23.41 0.38
N LYS A 39 -14.51 -24.49 0.01
CA LYS A 39 -14.96 -25.86 0.33
C LYS A 39 -15.19 -26.13 1.83
N VAL A 40 -14.54 -25.38 2.72
CA VAL A 40 -14.52 -25.61 4.18
C VAL A 40 -15.39 -24.63 4.95
N SER A 41 -15.47 -23.37 4.51
CA SER A 41 -16.16 -22.28 5.17
C SER A 41 -17.13 -21.61 4.22
N GLN A 42 -18.39 -21.51 4.64
CA GLN A 42 -19.45 -20.83 3.89
C GLN A 42 -19.73 -19.47 4.54
N GLY A 43 -19.08 -18.41 4.05
CA GLY A 43 -19.39 -17.03 4.47
C GLY A 43 -18.55 -16.49 5.63
N ARG A 44 -17.30 -16.93 5.77
CA ARG A 44 -16.37 -16.38 6.77
C ARG A 44 -16.05 -14.92 6.45
N ILE A 45 -16.26 -14.03 7.41
CA ILE A 45 -15.91 -12.60 7.31
C ILE A 45 -14.38 -12.43 7.31
N LEU A 46 -13.89 -11.64 6.37
CA LEU A 46 -12.49 -11.29 6.21
C LEU A 46 -12.21 -9.93 6.84
N ASN A 47 -11.44 -9.91 7.93
CA ASN A 47 -11.08 -8.67 8.62
C ASN A 47 -10.00 -7.88 7.88
N GLY A 48 -9.19 -8.55 7.07
CA GLY A 48 -8.08 -7.92 6.35
C GLY A 48 -7.00 -7.37 7.29
N SER A 49 -6.23 -6.42 6.77
CA SER A 49 -5.21 -5.66 7.52
C SER A 49 -5.32 -4.18 7.17
N THR A 50 -4.52 -3.32 7.81
CA THR A 50 -4.55 -1.87 7.54
C THR A 50 -3.27 -1.44 6.83
N THR A 51 -3.38 -0.61 5.78
CA THR A 51 -2.23 -0.01 5.08
C THR A 51 -2.55 1.43 4.73
N GLY A 52 -1.71 2.39 5.17
CA GLY A 52 -1.99 3.82 5.00
C GLY A 52 -3.27 4.31 5.72
N GLY A 53 -3.74 3.56 6.72
CA GLY A 53 -5.00 3.77 7.43
C GLY A 53 -6.23 3.13 6.78
N TYR A 54 -6.12 2.57 5.57
CA TYR A 54 -7.24 1.92 4.89
C TYR A 54 -7.26 0.42 5.14
N LYS A 55 -8.47 -0.17 5.24
CA LYS A 55 -8.64 -1.62 5.30
C LYS A 55 -8.38 -2.25 3.93
N ILE A 56 -7.49 -3.23 3.91
CA ILE A 56 -7.05 -3.95 2.71
C ILE A 56 -7.17 -5.46 2.91
N ILE A 57 -7.68 -6.15 1.89
CA ILE A 57 -7.73 -7.60 1.82
C ILE A 57 -6.70 -8.05 0.80
N ARG A 58 -5.77 -8.91 1.22
CA ARG A 58 -4.75 -9.49 0.34
C ARG A 58 -5.11 -10.94 0.07
N LEU A 59 -5.19 -11.28 -1.22
CA LEU A 59 -5.55 -12.60 -1.71
C LEU A 59 -4.36 -13.21 -2.45
N LYS A 60 -4.18 -14.51 -2.24
CA LYS A 60 -3.22 -15.32 -2.98
C LYS A 60 -3.98 -16.30 -3.86
N LEU A 61 -4.06 -15.99 -5.13
CA LEU A 61 -4.76 -16.77 -6.15
C LEU A 61 -3.75 -17.46 -7.07
N TYR A 62 -4.20 -18.43 -7.86
CA TYR A 62 -3.33 -19.16 -8.79
C TYR A 62 -3.96 -19.25 -10.17
N ARG A 63 -3.23 -18.84 -11.22
CA ARG A 63 -3.66 -19.01 -12.62
C ARG A 63 -3.93 -20.49 -12.95
N PRO A 64 -4.70 -20.86 -13.97
CA PRO A 64 -4.71 -22.25 -14.47
C PRO A 64 -3.32 -22.70 -14.97
N ARG A 65 -3.08 -24.02 -14.99
CA ARG A 65 -1.90 -24.58 -15.65
C ARG A 65 -2.16 -24.64 -17.15
N THR A 66 -1.11 -24.51 -17.95
CA THR A 66 -1.20 -24.86 -19.38
C THR A 66 -1.29 -26.38 -19.54
N GLU A 67 -1.94 -26.84 -20.61
CA GLU A 67 -2.10 -28.28 -20.89
C GLU A 67 -0.75 -29.01 -20.94
N LYS A 68 0.24 -28.41 -21.60
CA LYS A 68 1.62 -28.95 -21.69
C LYS A 68 2.27 -29.10 -20.33
N GLU A 69 2.04 -28.17 -19.40
CA GLU A 69 2.56 -28.30 -18.04
C GLU A 69 1.83 -29.39 -17.26
N GLN A 70 0.52 -29.48 -17.43
CA GLN A 70 -0.31 -30.48 -16.77
C GLN A 70 0.09 -31.91 -17.21
N GLN A 71 0.27 -32.14 -18.52
CA GLN A 71 0.77 -33.40 -19.07
C GLN A 71 2.11 -33.83 -18.46
N LYS A 72 3.09 -32.91 -18.39
CA LYS A 72 4.40 -33.18 -17.77
C LYS A 72 4.30 -33.57 -16.29
N PHE A 73 3.33 -33.02 -15.55
CA PHE A 73 3.11 -33.41 -14.16
C PHE A 73 2.46 -34.78 -14.05
N ASP A 74 1.53 -35.10 -14.95
CA ASP A 74 0.82 -36.36 -14.93
C ASP A 74 1.72 -37.52 -15.37
N GLU A 75 2.61 -37.30 -16.35
CA GLU A 75 3.69 -38.23 -16.71
C GLU A 75 4.61 -38.54 -15.50
N LEU A 76 5.06 -37.51 -14.77
CA LEU A 76 5.90 -37.72 -13.58
C LEU A 76 5.18 -38.47 -12.46
N LYS A 77 3.88 -38.24 -12.28
CA LYS A 77 3.08 -39.00 -11.32
C LYS A 77 2.94 -40.46 -11.76
N ALA A 78 2.73 -40.70 -13.05
CA ALA A 78 2.66 -42.04 -13.63
C ALA A 78 3.99 -42.79 -13.46
N GLU A 79 5.14 -42.14 -13.71
CA GLU A 79 6.46 -42.72 -13.42
C GLU A 79 6.61 -43.12 -11.95
N ILE A 80 6.22 -42.26 -11.01
CA ILE A 80 6.28 -42.56 -9.58
C ILE A 80 5.36 -43.73 -9.21
N SER A 81 4.15 -43.78 -9.79
CA SER A 81 3.21 -44.90 -9.61
C SER A 81 3.82 -46.22 -10.09
N ASN A 82 4.45 -46.22 -11.27
CA ASN A 82 5.13 -47.38 -11.83
C ASN A 82 6.28 -47.85 -10.91
N LEU A 83 7.04 -46.92 -10.31
CA LEU A 83 8.08 -47.26 -9.33
C LEU A 83 7.51 -47.88 -8.05
N TYR A 84 6.35 -47.41 -7.56
CA TYR A 84 5.66 -48.07 -6.45
C TYR A 84 5.24 -49.50 -6.78
N ASN A 85 4.76 -49.76 -8.00
CA ASN A 85 4.42 -51.10 -8.45
C ASN A 85 5.63 -52.02 -8.48
N LYS A 86 6.75 -51.58 -9.08
CA LYS A 86 8.01 -52.32 -9.08
C LYS A 86 8.51 -52.62 -7.67
N ARG A 87 8.46 -51.63 -6.77
CA ARG A 87 8.84 -51.84 -5.36
C ARG A 87 7.97 -52.91 -4.68
N ARG A 88 6.66 -52.93 -4.97
CA ARG A 88 5.75 -53.99 -4.47
C ARG A 88 6.08 -55.37 -5.04
N GLU A 89 6.49 -55.46 -6.30
CA GLU A 89 6.90 -56.73 -6.92
C GLU A 89 8.19 -57.29 -6.29
N HIS A 90 9.18 -56.44 -6.01
CA HIS A 90 10.41 -56.85 -5.32
C HIS A 90 10.13 -57.45 -3.94
N ILE A 91 9.21 -56.84 -3.17
CA ILE A 91 8.77 -57.37 -1.87
C ILE A 91 8.14 -58.77 -2.03
N LYS A 92 7.28 -58.96 -3.04
CA LYS A 92 6.57 -60.24 -3.25
C LYS A 92 7.51 -61.37 -3.66
N LYS A 93 8.54 -61.10 -4.45
CA LYS A 93 9.46 -62.12 -4.97
C LYS A 93 10.54 -62.57 -3.98
N TYR A 94 10.55 -62.07 -2.73
CA TYR A 94 11.63 -62.34 -1.75
C TYR A 94 13.04 -62.11 -2.32
N ASN A 95 13.16 -61.13 -3.23
CA ASN A 95 14.32 -61.01 -4.11
C ASN A 95 15.15 -59.77 -3.75
N ASP A 96 16.46 -60.02 -3.58
CA ASP A 96 17.59 -59.08 -3.57
C ASP A 96 17.35 -57.69 -2.93
N ILE A 97 17.89 -57.54 -1.72
CA ILE A 97 17.89 -56.30 -0.91
C ILE A 97 18.44 -55.11 -1.73
N ALA A 98 19.45 -55.33 -2.57
CA ALA A 98 20.07 -54.26 -3.35
C ALA A 98 19.11 -53.66 -4.39
N SER A 99 18.33 -54.49 -5.08
CA SER A 99 17.32 -54.05 -6.05
C SER A 99 16.17 -53.29 -5.37
N PHE A 100 15.78 -53.70 -4.16
CA PHE A 100 14.78 -53.00 -3.34
C PHE A 100 15.27 -51.62 -2.88
N GLU A 101 16.53 -51.54 -2.42
CA GLU A 101 17.14 -50.28 -1.99
C GLU A 101 17.28 -49.31 -3.16
N ALA A 102 17.75 -49.79 -4.33
CA ALA A 102 17.87 -49.00 -5.55
C ALA A 102 16.52 -48.41 -6.01
N THR A 103 15.45 -49.21 -6.01
CA THR A 103 14.10 -48.73 -6.38
C THR A 103 13.55 -47.71 -5.38
N THR A 104 13.85 -47.89 -4.09
CA THR A 104 13.46 -46.95 -3.03
C THR A 104 14.18 -45.60 -3.18
N LEU A 105 15.49 -45.63 -3.42
CA LEU A 105 16.29 -44.42 -3.65
C LEU A 105 15.82 -43.65 -4.91
N LEU A 106 15.52 -44.36 -5.99
CA LEU A 106 15.00 -43.76 -7.22
C LEU A 106 13.62 -43.11 -6.99
N LEU A 107 12.75 -43.77 -6.23
CA LEU A 107 11.42 -43.28 -5.88
C LEU A 107 11.51 -41.99 -5.05
N GLU A 108 12.40 -41.93 -4.07
CA GLU A 108 12.66 -40.71 -3.29
C GLU A 108 13.20 -39.57 -4.16
N LYS A 109 14.16 -39.87 -5.06
CA LYS A 109 14.70 -38.89 -6.01
C LYS A 109 13.61 -38.31 -6.92
N LYS A 110 12.73 -39.15 -7.47
CA LYS A 110 11.62 -38.72 -8.33
C LYS A 110 10.55 -37.93 -7.56
N LYS A 111 10.20 -38.33 -6.33
CA LYS A 111 9.33 -37.55 -5.44
C LYS A 111 9.90 -36.16 -5.15
N LYS A 112 11.20 -36.08 -4.83
CA LYS A 112 11.90 -34.81 -4.60
C LYS A 112 11.86 -33.94 -5.85
N GLN A 113 12.10 -34.51 -7.03
CA GLN A 113 12.01 -33.80 -8.31
C GLN A 113 10.59 -33.27 -8.57
N LEU A 114 9.55 -34.07 -8.34
CA LEU A 114 8.16 -33.66 -8.50
C LEU A 114 7.81 -32.52 -7.53
N SER A 115 8.16 -32.65 -6.25
CA SER A 115 7.93 -31.62 -5.24
C SER A 115 8.58 -30.28 -5.62
N GLN A 116 9.85 -30.30 -6.05
CA GLN A 116 10.54 -29.10 -6.51
C GLN A 116 9.89 -28.47 -7.75
N LYS A 117 9.48 -29.29 -8.74
CA LYS A 117 8.79 -28.80 -9.93
C LYS A 117 7.43 -28.19 -9.59
N LEU A 118 6.66 -28.81 -8.70
CA LEU A 118 5.39 -28.28 -8.22
C LEU A 118 5.56 -26.96 -7.48
N ALA A 119 6.54 -26.85 -6.58
CA ALA A 119 6.84 -25.61 -5.86
C ALA A 119 7.22 -24.46 -6.81
N ARG A 120 8.07 -24.74 -7.82
CA ARG A 120 8.44 -23.75 -8.84
C ARG A 120 7.23 -23.33 -9.69
N ASN A 121 6.40 -24.28 -10.13
CA ASN A 121 5.18 -23.98 -10.92
C ASN A 121 4.16 -23.19 -10.09
N LEU A 122 3.96 -23.54 -8.82
CA LEU A 122 3.07 -22.81 -7.91
C LEU A 122 3.51 -21.35 -7.76
N LYS A 123 4.82 -21.10 -7.58
CA LYS A 123 5.37 -19.74 -7.50
C LYS A 123 5.13 -18.96 -8.81
N LYS A 124 5.36 -19.59 -9.97
CA LYS A 124 5.11 -18.97 -11.29
C LYS A 124 3.64 -18.62 -11.52
N ARG A 125 2.71 -19.45 -11.02
CA ARG A 125 1.26 -19.24 -11.17
C ARG A 125 0.64 -18.33 -10.11
N THR A 126 1.38 -17.98 -9.06
CA THR A 126 0.86 -17.17 -7.94
C THR A 126 0.49 -15.77 -8.43
N ILE A 127 -0.76 -15.38 -8.19
CA ILE A 127 -1.28 -14.02 -8.34
C ILE A 127 -1.45 -13.46 -6.93
N ASN A 128 -0.71 -12.39 -6.63
CA ASN A 128 -0.92 -11.61 -5.41
C ASN A 128 -1.89 -10.47 -5.74
N HIS A 129 -3.14 -10.62 -5.35
CA HIS A 129 -4.17 -9.63 -5.61
C HIS A 129 -4.56 -8.92 -4.30
N HIS A 130 -4.97 -7.66 -4.38
CA HIS A 130 -5.38 -6.92 -3.19
C HIS A 130 -6.50 -5.94 -3.49
N PHE A 131 -7.45 -5.84 -2.57
CA PHE A 131 -8.56 -4.90 -2.65
C PHE A 131 -8.56 -3.95 -1.46
N LEU A 132 -8.74 -2.66 -1.73
CA LEU A 132 -9.14 -1.69 -0.72
C LEU A 132 -10.65 -1.79 -0.52
N ILE A 133 -11.09 -2.00 0.74
CA ILE A 133 -12.50 -2.27 1.02
C ILE A 133 -13.39 -1.11 0.58
N HIS A 134 -13.01 0.15 0.89
CA HIS A 134 -13.79 1.31 0.48
C HIS A 134 -13.96 1.40 -1.05
N ARG A 135 -12.90 1.14 -1.82
CA ARG A 135 -12.95 1.19 -3.28
C ARG A 135 -13.82 0.06 -3.83
N LEU A 136 -13.71 -1.13 -3.26
CA LEU A 136 -14.55 -2.27 -3.60
C LEU A 136 -16.04 -1.95 -3.34
N VAL A 137 -16.39 -1.45 -2.16
CA VAL A 137 -17.77 -1.05 -1.84
C VAL A 137 -18.27 0.01 -2.81
N ALA A 138 -17.47 1.04 -3.08
CA ALA A 138 -17.81 2.10 -4.01
C ALA A 138 -18.09 1.56 -5.43
N THR A 139 -17.25 0.66 -5.95
CA THR A 139 -17.45 0.06 -7.28
C THR A 139 -18.77 -0.72 -7.38
N TYR A 140 -19.19 -1.42 -6.32
CA TYR A 140 -20.37 -2.30 -6.37
C TYR A 140 -21.67 -1.61 -5.96
N PHE A 141 -21.64 -0.58 -5.11
CA PHE A 141 -22.84 0.01 -4.53
C PHE A 141 -23.07 1.47 -4.91
N LEU A 142 -22.05 2.20 -5.36
CA LEU A 142 -22.23 3.57 -5.88
C LEU A 142 -22.46 3.54 -7.40
N PRO A 143 -23.13 4.57 -7.95
CA PRO A 143 -23.21 4.74 -9.40
C PRO A 143 -21.80 4.81 -10.00
N LYS A 144 -21.68 4.41 -11.27
CA LYS A 144 -20.42 4.47 -12.01
C LYS A 144 -19.88 5.91 -11.96
N PRO A 145 -18.59 6.11 -11.60
CA PRO A 145 -18.00 7.43 -11.54
C PRO A 145 -17.97 8.07 -12.93
N LYS A 146 -17.98 9.40 -12.95
CA LYS A 146 -17.64 10.18 -14.16
C LYS A 146 -16.16 10.00 -14.49
N SER A 147 -15.75 10.33 -15.71
CA SER A 147 -14.37 10.15 -16.17
C SER A 147 -13.31 10.87 -15.30
N GLU A 148 -13.69 11.94 -14.60
CA GLU A 148 -12.81 12.74 -13.74
C GLU A 148 -12.76 12.23 -12.29
N GLU A 149 -13.77 11.46 -11.87
CA GLU A 149 -13.93 10.98 -10.50
C GLU A 149 -13.12 9.69 -10.27
N THR A 150 -11.83 9.85 -10.02
CA THR A 150 -10.89 8.71 -9.92
C THR A 150 -10.67 8.20 -8.50
N VAL A 151 -11.07 8.98 -7.49
CA VAL A 151 -10.77 8.73 -6.07
C VAL A 151 -12.05 8.48 -5.29
N VAL A 152 -11.99 7.56 -4.33
CA VAL A 152 -13.08 7.36 -3.36
C VAL A 152 -12.71 8.07 -2.06
N GLY A 153 -13.51 9.06 -1.69
CA GLY A 153 -13.37 9.80 -0.43
C GLY A 153 -14.31 9.26 0.66
N HIS A 154 -13.86 9.37 1.91
CA HIS A 154 -14.66 9.14 3.12
C HIS A 154 -15.24 10.46 3.61
N LEU A 155 -16.57 10.57 3.70
CA LEU A 155 -17.26 11.81 4.08
C LEU A 155 -16.98 12.23 5.53
N ASP A 156 -16.85 11.25 6.44
CA ASP A 156 -16.55 11.46 7.86
C ASP A 156 -15.06 11.58 8.21
N PHE A 157 -14.16 11.51 7.22
CA PHE A 157 -12.70 11.46 7.39
C PHE A 157 -12.14 10.24 8.13
N ASP A 158 -12.97 9.23 8.42
CA ASP A 158 -12.55 7.96 9.01
C ASP A 158 -12.39 6.89 7.92
N LYS A 159 -11.12 6.56 7.64
CA LYS A 159 -10.71 5.56 6.66
C LYS A 159 -11.14 4.13 7.01
N THR A 160 -11.62 3.89 8.23
CA THR A 160 -12.08 2.57 8.69
C THR A 160 -13.59 2.35 8.49
N ASN A 161 -14.36 3.44 8.36
CA ASN A 161 -15.79 3.41 8.10
C ASN A 161 -16.07 3.25 6.60
N ASN A 162 -16.14 2.00 6.14
CA ASN A 162 -16.35 1.68 4.72
C ASN A 162 -17.82 1.45 4.36
N THR A 163 -18.77 2.04 5.10
CA THR A 163 -20.19 1.98 4.77
C THR A 163 -20.46 2.76 3.49
N VAL A 164 -21.34 2.26 2.61
CA VAL A 164 -21.63 2.90 1.32
C VAL A 164 -22.07 4.36 1.49
N SER A 165 -22.85 4.67 2.54
CA SER A 165 -23.32 6.02 2.85
C SER A 165 -22.19 6.99 3.20
N ASN A 166 -21.04 6.48 3.66
CA ASN A 166 -19.86 7.28 3.98
C ASN A 166 -18.90 7.45 2.80
N LEU A 167 -19.15 6.78 1.68
CA LEU A 167 -18.25 6.75 0.53
C LEU A 167 -18.81 7.55 -0.64
N LYS A 168 -17.93 8.27 -1.32
CA LYS A 168 -18.29 9.01 -2.54
C LYS A 168 -17.13 9.02 -3.54
N TRP A 169 -17.46 8.86 -4.82
CA TRP A 169 -16.54 9.13 -5.92
C TRP A 169 -16.29 10.63 -6.03
N MET A 170 -15.03 11.05 -6.06
CA MET A 170 -14.59 12.44 -6.08
C MET A 170 -13.46 12.62 -7.09
N THR A 171 -13.32 13.82 -7.63
CA THR A 171 -12.09 14.21 -8.33
C THR A 171 -10.93 14.37 -7.33
N PRO A 172 -9.67 14.31 -7.78
CA PRO A 172 -8.52 14.57 -6.91
C PRO A 172 -8.60 15.95 -6.21
N GLU A 173 -9.07 16.98 -6.92
CA GLU A 173 -9.23 18.35 -6.43
C GLU A 173 -10.33 18.42 -5.35
N GLU A 174 -11.48 17.79 -5.61
CA GLU A 174 -12.58 17.70 -4.64
C GLU A 174 -12.15 16.97 -3.38
N ASN A 175 -11.46 15.83 -3.52
CA ASN A 175 -10.97 15.07 -2.38
C ASN A 175 -9.93 15.90 -1.59
N GLN A 176 -9.04 16.64 -2.25
CA GLN A 176 -8.10 17.53 -1.56
C GLN A 176 -8.82 18.64 -0.78
N ALA A 177 -9.81 19.29 -1.41
CA ALA A 177 -10.63 20.32 -0.75
C ALA A 177 -11.39 19.74 0.46
N HIS A 178 -11.96 18.53 0.31
CA HIS A 178 -12.60 17.81 1.41
C HIS A 178 -11.62 17.53 2.55
N GLN A 179 -10.46 16.91 2.26
CA GLN A 179 -9.43 16.62 3.27
C GLN A 179 -8.94 17.89 3.98
N ASN A 180 -8.89 19.03 3.28
CA ASN A 180 -8.52 20.31 3.86
C ASN A 180 -9.52 20.83 4.90
N ASN A 181 -10.78 20.37 4.84
CA ASN A 181 -11.83 20.67 5.80
C ASN A 181 -11.89 19.65 6.95
N SER A 182 -11.00 18.64 6.95
CA SER A 182 -10.93 17.65 8.03
C SER A 182 -10.63 18.33 9.37
N PRO A 183 -11.35 17.99 10.46
CA PRO A 183 -11.09 18.55 11.79
C PRO A 183 -9.63 18.39 12.24
N LYS A 184 -9.00 17.26 11.88
CA LYS A 184 -7.59 16.99 12.19
C LYS A 184 -6.64 17.94 11.45
N VAL A 185 -6.95 18.27 10.20
CA VAL A 185 -6.13 19.19 9.40
C VAL A 185 -6.31 20.62 9.88
N ILE A 186 -7.54 21.01 10.20
CA ILE A 186 -7.85 22.34 10.76
C ILE A 186 -7.16 22.53 12.11
N SER A 187 -7.25 21.56 13.01
CA SER A 187 -6.61 21.63 14.33
C SER A 187 -5.08 21.68 14.22
N GLU A 188 -4.48 20.89 13.33
CA GLU A 188 -3.05 20.92 13.04
C GLU A 188 -2.59 22.27 12.46
N ARG A 189 -3.34 22.86 11.51
CA ARG A 189 -3.04 24.22 11.01
C ARG A 189 -3.12 25.25 12.12
N LYS A 190 -4.15 25.16 12.97
CA LYS A 190 -4.32 26.06 14.12
C LYS A 190 -3.16 25.90 15.10
N TRP A 191 -2.74 24.67 15.40
CA TRP A 191 -1.62 24.35 16.27
C TRP A 191 -0.29 24.89 15.72
N ARG A 192 -0.02 24.73 14.42
CA ARG A 192 1.17 25.30 13.78
C ARG A 192 1.21 26.83 13.86
N LYS A 193 0.05 27.48 13.77
CA LYS A 193 -0.07 28.93 13.97
C LYS A 193 0.23 29.32 15.42
N TYR A 194 -0.30 28.58 16.40
CA TYR A 194 -0.06 28.83 17.83
C TYR A 194 1.39 28.58 18.26
N ARG A 195 2.01 27.48 17.80
CA ARG A 195 3.39 27.13 18.17
C ARG A 195 4.41 28.15 17.64
N GLY A 196 4.00 28.99 16.69
CA GLY A 196 4.90 29.83 15.92
C GLY A 196 5.78 28.96 15.03
N SER A 197 5.97 29.36 13.79
CA SER A 197 7.11 28.82 13.05
C SER A 197 8.35 29.30 13.79
N ASN A 198 9.10 28.40 14.43
CA ASN A 198 10.46 28.69 14.88
C ASN A 198 11.34 28.83 13.63
N ARG A 199 11.08 29.88 12.83
CA ARG A 199 11.85 30.26 11.63
C ARG A 199 13.32 30.44 11.95
N THR A 200 13.66 30.62 13.23
CA THR A 200 15.01 30.72 13.77
C THR A 200 15.87 29.48 13.53
N LYS A 201 15.29 28.27 13.45
CA LYS A 201 16.06 27.04 13.21
C LYS A 201 16.40 26.89 11.72
N GLY A 202 17.63 27.29 11.36
CA GLY A 202 18.17 27.22 9.99
C GLY A 202 18.43 28.58 9.34
N MET A 203 18.14 29.70 10.02
CA MET A 203 18.59 31.02 9.56
C MET A 203 20.09 31.17 9.80
N LYS A 204 20.86 31.43 8.71
CA LYS A 204 22.31 31.67 8.79
C LYS A 204 22.68 32.91 9.61
N LEU A 205 21.76 33.85 9.80
CA LEU A 205 21.97 35.08 10.56
C LEU A 205 20.95 35.20 11.70
N THR A 206 21.43 35.58 12.88
CA THR A 206 20.62 35.97 14.03
C THR A 206 20.32 37.46 14.00
N SER A 207 19.29 37.89 14.73
CA SER A 207 18.94 39.31 14.84
C SER A 207 20.12 40.17 15.32
N THR A 208 20.91 39.67 16.26
CA THR A 208 22.11 40.33 16.79
C THR A 208 23.22 40.46 15.74
N GLN A 209 23.44 39.43 14.93
CA GLN A 209 24.41 39.48 13.82
C GLN A 209 23.99 40.50 12.77
N VAL A 210 22.69 40.61 12.47
CA VAL A 210 22.16 41.62 11.54
C VAL A 210 22.32 43.04 12.10
N ILE A 211 22.12 43.25 13.41
CA ILE A 211 22.43 44.54 14.06
C ILE A 211 23.92 44.87 13.84
N HIS A 212 24.83 43.92 14.07
CA HIS A 212 26.26 44.15 13.87
C HIS A 212 26.61 44.48 12.41
N ILE A 213 26.02 43.77 11.45
CA ILE A 213 26.17 44.05 10.01
C ILE A 213 25.69 45.48 9.70
N LYS A 214 24.52 45.89 10.19
CA LYS A 214 23.98 47.24 9.98
C LYS A 214 24.84 48.32 10.64
N THR A 215 25.38 48.09 11.84
CA THR A 215 26.31 49.00 12.52
C THR A 215 27.63 49.14 11.76
N GLN A 216 28.19 48.05 11.23
CA GLN A 216 29.41 48.11 10.41
C GLN A 216 29.18 48.84 9.08
N LEU A 217 28.01 48.65 8.46
CA LEU A 217 27.60 49.40 7.26
C LEU A 217 27.45 50.91 7.55
N LYS A 218 26.93 51.29 8.73
CA LYS A 218 26.86 52.71 9.17
C LYS A 218 28.25 53.33 9.35
N ARG A 219 29.25 52.53 9.73
CA ARG A 219 30.67 52.92 9.82
C ARG A 219 31.42 52.87 8.48
N ASN A 220 30.71 52.75 7.35
CA ASN A 220 31.26 52.70 5.99
C ASN A 220 32.28 51.57 5.75
N ARG A 221 32.17 50.43 6.46
CA ARG A 221 33.02 49.28 6.14
C ARG A 221 32.69 48.68 4.76
N PRO A 222 33.70 48.21 3.99
CA PRO A 222 33.47 47.56 2.70
C PRO A 222 32.59 46.30 2.82
N VAL A 223 31.54 46.22 2.00
CA VAL A 223 30.57 45.10 1.97
C VAL A 223 31.23 43.73 1.85
N LYS A 224 32.30 43.63 1.05
CA LYS A 224 33.06 42.38 0.85
C LYS A 224 33.74 41.88 2.13
N GLN A 225 34.20 42.78 2.99
CA GLN A 225 34.80 42.43 4.28
C GLN A 225 33.74 41.95 5.28
N ILE A 226 32.58 42.62 5.30
CA ILE A 226 31.43 42.24 6.15
C ILE A 226 30.92 40.86 5.75
N ALA A 227 30.77 40.61 4.44
CA ALA A 227 30.37 39.32 3.90
C ALA A 227 31.31 38.18 4.32
N LYS A 228 32.62 38.40 4.23
CA LYS A 228 33.65 37.45 4.68
C LYS A 228 33.62 37.22 6.19
N GLN A 229 33.35 38.25 6.99
CA GLN A 229 33.30 38.14 8.45
C GLN A 229 32.14 37.28 8.95
N PHE A 230 30.99 37.32 8.28
CA PHE A 230 29.78 36.58 8.67
C PHE A 230 29.53 35.31 7.84
N ASP A 231 30.47 34.93 6.97
CA ASP A 231 30.34 33.80 6.01
C ASP A 231 29.02 33.82 5.21
N ILE A 232 28.73 34.99 4.64
CA ILE A 232 27.53 35.23 3.81
C ILE A 232 27.91 35.80 2.45
N SER A 233 27.01 35.69 1.48
CA SER A 233 27.20 36.32 0.18
C SER A 233 27.20 37.85 0.30
N THR A 234 27.96 38.54 -0.55
CA THR A 234 27.93 40.00 -0.65
C THR A 234 26.53 40.51 -0.98
N MET A 235 25.77 39.77 -1.79
CA MET A 235 24.38 40.07 -2.11
C MET A 235 23.48 40.05 -0.87
N GLN A 236 23.71 39.13 0.08
CA GLN A 236 22.95 39.07 1.32
C GLN A 236 23.19 40.31 2.20
N VAL A 237 24.43 40.83 2.23
CA VAL A 237 24.74 42.11 2.90
C VAL A 237 24.09 43.28 2.18
N TRP A 238 24.08 43.30 0.84
CA TRP A 238 23.37 44.33 0.06
C TRP A 238 21.86 44.34 0.31
N ARG A 239 21.21 43.17 0.38
CA ARG A 239 19.79 43.05 0.74
C ARG A 239 19.46 43.50 2.16
N ILE A 240 20.41 43.32 3.09
CA ILE A 240 20.29 43.86 4.46
C ILE A 240 20.46 45.38 4.45
N LYS A 241 21.36 45.91 3.61
CA LYS A 241 21.61 47.35 3.44
C LYS A 241 20.43 48.07 2.79
N SER A 242 19.82 47.49 1.75
CA SER A 242 18.66 48.05 1.05
C SER A 242 17.35 47.92 1.83
N GLY A 243 17.32 47.08 2.86
CA GLY A 243 16.11 46.79 3.63
C GLY A 243 15.17 45.76 2.99
N GLU A 244 15.54 45.15 1.87
CA GLU A 244 14.81 44.02 1.26
C GLU A 244 14.70 42.84 2.24
N ASN A 245 15.78 42.57 2.98
CA ASN A 245 15.82 41.60 4.07
C ASN A 245 16.08 42.28 5.42
N TRP A 246 15.39 41.80 6.47
CA TRP A 246 15.57 42.28 7.86
C TRP A 246 15.27 43.78 8.08
N ALA A 247 14.31 44.35 7.35
CA ALA A 247 13.85 45.74 7.52
C ALA A 247 13.45 46.08 8.98
N HIS A 248 12.81 45.13 9.66
CA HIS A 248 12.30 45.30 11.03
C HIS A 248 13.39 45.44 12.10
N ILE A 249 14.64 45.06 11.82
CA ILE A 249 15.75 45.19 12.78
C ILE A 249 16.33 46.59 12.69
N LYS A 250 16.22 47.37 13.77
CA LYS A 250 16.80 48.71 13.88
C LYS A 250 18.13 48.65 14.65
N ILE A 251 19.05 49.55 14.30
CA ILE A 251 20.28 49.74 15.08
C ILE A 251 19.89 50.52 16.33
N PRO A 252 20.33 50.13 17.54
CA PRO A 252 20.16 50.95 18.74
C PRO A 252 20.82 52.31 18.51
N GLU A 253 20.10 53.40 18.77
CA GLU A 253 20.70 54.73 18.76
C GLU A 253 21.75 54.80 19.88
N SER A 254 22.93 55.32 19.55
CA SER A 254 24.03 55.60 20.48
C SER A 254 24.19 57.10 20.57
#